data_AF-A0A7X7ZBL8-F1
#
_entry.id   AF-A0A7X7ZBL8-F1
#
_cell.length_a   1.000
_cell.length_b   1.000
_cell.length_c   1.000
_cell.angle_alpha   90.00
_cell.angle_beta   90.00
_cell.angle_gamma   90.00
#
_symmetry.space_group_name_H-M   'P 1'
#
loop_
_entity.id
_entity.type
_entity.pdbx_description
1 polymer ?
#
loop_
_entity_poly.entity_id
_entity_poly.type
_entity_poly.pdbx_seq_one_letter_code
_entity_poly.pdbx_strand_id
1 'polypeptide(L)'
;MNLISTQEFGLNNKSSIHLEIEKKERFKAFYEAEILPFLKDLEVERKRSLPLYFFRGIYGFALALFIIPTVFNTFIDLVLDMGGFFGGNFSDSFGNTFLLIFRILFSSVFVFILLVFIYIFSAKSLDFLSRYYKLKFTKSQKLLYSILLGAAFLIIIRLINLTPYSFNLYRISAGFESGDNSVFWHTFKWFFIIIGSAIILAPLMILIQSREDKFVKKFKNGVVKKIVLFTDPKLNYLPDKVIPKSEFMDSKIPLGNPDSKYLGGDFVSGKRGDVEFRFSQINAKARSQSSKSNDEVNVFQGIMFICRFNKPFTKEHFVLPDVAAAALGVTGESLQKLNPCRPPLVRLENIEFEKEFAVYSQDEIECRYILSLSFMERIIALRKKSSLPFSMSFVNSNLYLAVSYDRDVFRPPVFFSQINFDRILEMYEDILFYTGIVDDLNLNLKIWGD
;
A
#
# COMPACT_ATOMS: atom_id res chain seq x y z
N MET A 1 40.91 -38.75 -4.77
CA MET A 1 40.67 -37.35 -5.21
C MET A 1 39.30 -36.78 -4.82
N ASN A 2 38.32 -37.57 -4.36
CA ASN A 2 36.96 -37.08 -4.00
C ASN A 2 36.69 -36.80 -2.51
N LEU A 3 37.70 -36.86 -1.64
CA LEU A 3 37.56 -36.56 -0.20
C LEU A 3 37.92 -35.11 0.15
N ILE A 4 38.68 -34.43 -0.70
CA ILE A 4 39.12 -33.05 -0.47
C ILE A 4 37.99 -32.07 -0.82
N SER A 5 37.23 -32.33 -1.90
CA SER A 5 36.10 -31.47 -2.32
C SER A 5 34.93 -31.47 -1.33
N THR A 6 34.66 -32.59 -0.65
CA THR A 6 33.59 -32.69 0.36
C THR A 6 33.97 -32.04 1.69
N GLN A 7 35.25 -32.08 2.08
CA GLN A 7 35.74 -31.34 3.25
C GLN A 7 35.81 -29.83 2.99
N GLU A 8 36.27 -29.37 1.81
CA GLU A 8 36.30 -27.95 1.45
C GLU A 8 34.89 -27.35 1.33
N PHE A 9 33.92 -28.09 0.77
CA PHE A 9 32.52 -27.65 0.71
C PHE A 9 31.88 -27.58 2.10
N GLY A 10 32.18 -28.54 2.98
CA GLY A 10 31.72 -28.53 4.38
C GLY A 10 32.35 -27.41 5.22
N LEU A 11 33.62 -27.06 4.98
CA LEU A 11 34.32 -25.97 5.66
C LEU A 11 33.84 -24.59 5.20
N ASN A 12 33.65 -24.38 3.89
CA ASN A 12 33.12 -23.14 3.34
C ASN A 12 31.68 -22.88 3.82
N ASN A 13 30.84 -23.91 3.88
CA ASN A 13 29.46 -23.76 4.34
C ASN A 13 29.39 -23.48 5.86
N LYS A 14 30.30 -24.06 6.64
CA LYS A 14 30.39 -23.78 8.09
C LYS A 14 30.90 -22.36 8.36
N SER A 15 31.82 -21.87 7.53
CA SER A 15 32.33 -20.49 7.59
C SER A 15 31.26 -19.47 7.20
N SER A 16 30.47 -19.71 6.15
CA SER A 16 29.39 -18.81 5.74
C SER A 16 28.26 -18.75 6.76
N ILE A 17 27.84 -19.90 7.31
CA ILE A 17 26.83 -19.96 8.38
C ILE A 17 27.33 -19.22 9.62
N HIS A 18 28.60 -19.39 10.00
CA HIS A 18 29.16 -18.69 11.15
C HIS A 18 29.18 -17.17 10.95
N LEU A 19 29.52 -16.70 9.73
CA LEU A 19 29.51 -15.29 9.38
C LEU A 19 28.10 -14.69 9.42
N GLU A 20 27.08 -15.42 8.98
CA GLU A 20 25.68 -14.96 9.06
C GLU A 20 25.20 -14.86 10.51
N ILE A 21 25.54 -15.84 11.35
CA ILE A 21 25.25 -15.82 12.78
C ILE A 21 25.93 -14.61 13.45
N GLU A 22 27.20 -14.37 13.14
CA GLU A 22 27.95 -13.22 13.68
C GLU A 22 27.32 -11.89 13.26
N LYS A 23 26.94 -11.73 11.98
CA LYS A 23 26.24 -10.54 11.49
C LYS A 23 24.93 -10.30 12.24
N LYS A 24 24.14 -11.36 12.46
CA LYS A 24 22.87 -11.29 13.17
C LYS A 24 23.05 -10.91 14.64
N GLU A 25 24.01 -11.51 15.33
CA GLU A 25 24.33 -11.17 16.73
C GLU A 25 24.85 -9.74 16.86
N ARG A 26 25.72 -9.29 15.94
CA ARG A 26 26.19 -7.90 15.91
C ARG A 26 25.05 -6.92 15.71
N PHE A 27 24.12 -7.22 14.79
CA PHE A 27 22.93 -6.39 14.58
C PHE A 27 21.99 -6.42 15.79
N LYS A 28 21.83 -7.56 16.46
CA LYS A 28 21.03 -7.69 17.68
C LYS A 28 21.58 -6.82 18.81
N ALA A 29 22.89 -6.82 19.04
CA ALA A 29 23.54 -5.95 20.01
C ALA A 29 23.30 -4.46 19.70
N PHE A 30 23.42 -4.08 18.42
CA PHE A 30 23.09 -2.73 17.96
C PHE A 30 21.61 -2.38 18.18
N TYR A 31 20.69 -3.30 17.84
CA TYR A 31 19.27 -3.12 18.07
C TYR A 31 18.97 -2.86 19.55
N GLU A 32 19.51 -3.67 20.46
CA GLU A 32 19.29 -3.55 21.90
C GLU A 32 19.85 -2.23 22.47
N ALA A 33 21.01 -1.78 21.97
CA ALA A 33 21.66 -0.56 22.44
C ALA A 33 21.05 0.73 21.86
N GLU A 34 20.74 0.76 20.56
CA GLU A 34 20.46 2.01 19.83
C GLU A 34 19.01 2.14 19.35
N ILE A 35 18.38 1.04 18.94
CA ILE A 35 17.04 1.06 18.34
C ILE A 35 15.97 0.85 19.41
N LEU A 36 16.14 -0.14 20.28
CA LEU A 36 15.16 -0.55 21.28
C LEU A 36 14.77 0.57 22.25
N PRO A 37 15.70 1.39 22.80
CA PRO A 37 15.33 2.53 23.64
C PRO A 37 14.43 3.52 22.89
N PHE A 38 14.80 3.85 21.64
CA PHE A 38 14.03 4.75 20.80
C PHE A 38 12.63 4.20 20.45
N LEU A 39 12.52 2.89 20.18
CA LEU A 39 11.25 2.23 19.94
C LEU A 39 10.35 2.25 21.19
N LYS A 40 10.92 2.13 22.40
CA LYS A 40 10.17 2.25 23.65
C LYS A 40 9.57 3.66 23.81
N ASP A 41 10.34 4.70 23.49
CA ASP A 41 9.86 6.09 23.53
C ASP A 41 8.76 6.34 22.49
N LEU A 42 8.95 5.83 21.27
CA LEU A 42 7.93 5.90 20.20
C LEU A 42 6.64 5.16 20.58
N GLU A 43 6.75 4.03 21.27
CA GLU A 43 5.60 3.24 21.69
C GLU A 43 4.72 4.01 22.71
N VAL A 44 5.33 4.84 23.57
CA VAL A 44 4.60 5.74 24.48
C VAL A 44 3.81 6.78 23.69
N GLU A 45 4.42 7.42 22.68
CA GLU A 45 3.77 8.40 21.82
C GLU A 45 2.64 7.78 20.98
N ARG A 46 2.86 6.57 20.46
CA ARG A 46 1.85 5.78 19.73
C ARG A 46 0.64 5.49 20.60
N LYS A 47 0.86 4.98 21.84
CA LYS A 47 -0.23 4.69 22.80
C LYS A 47 -1.03 5.93 23.16
N ARG A 48 -0.39 7.10 23.28
CA ARG A 48 -1.08 8.39 23.50
C ARG A 48 -1.95 8.78 22.31
N SER A 49 -1.53 8.48 21.09
CA SER A 49 -2.25 8.84 19.85
C SER A 49 -3.27 7.78 19.42
N LEU A 50 -3.21 6.57 19.96
CA LEU A 50 -4.06 5.44 19.58
C LEU A 50 -5.57 5.71 19.68
N PRO A 51 -6.09 6.39 20.73
CA PRO A 51 -7.51 6.74 20.80
C PRO A 51 -7.97 7.55 19.58
N LEU A 52 -7.15 8.50 19.10
CA LEU A 52 -7.46 9.32 17.93
C LEU A 52 -7.61 8.47 16.66
N TYR A 53 -6.72 7.48 16.47
CA TYR A 53 -6.81 6.56 15.33
C TYR A 53 -8.06 5.68 15.39
N PHE A 54 -8.46 5.23 16.58
CA PHE A 54 -9.74 4.52 16.77
C PHE A 54 -10.94 5.43 16.48
N PHE A 55 -10.92 6.68 16.95
CA PHE A 55 -11.98 7.65 16.66
C PHE A 55 -12.17 7.86 15.16
N ARG A 56 -11.09 7.95 14.37
CA ARG A 56 -11.17 8.04 12.89
C ARG A 56 -11.97 6.88 12.27
N GLY A 57 -11.70 5.64 12.71
CA GLY A 57 -12.38 4.45 12.19
C GLY A 57 -13.86 4.36 12.59
N ILE A 58 -14.16 4.61 13.88
CA ILE A 58 -15.54 4.63 14.39
C ILE A 58 -16.36 5.71 13.69
N TYR A 59 -15.76 6.89 13.56
CA TYR A 59 -16.43 8.05 13.01
C TYR A 59 -16.72 7.86 11.52
N GLY A 60 -15.74 7.41 10.73
CA GLY A 60 -15.95 7.13 9.31
C GLY A 60 -17.06 6.09 9.10
N PHE A 61 -17.14 5.09 9.98
CA PHE A 61 -18.22 4.13 9.97
C PHE A 61 -19.57 4.72 10.39
N ALA A 62 -19.64 5.49 11.49
CA ALA A 62 -20.86 6.16 11.95
C ALA A 62 -21.40 7.17 10.92
N LEU A 63 -20.51 7.87 10.21
CA LEU A 63 -20.86 8.77 9.11
C LEU A 63 -21.41 7.99 7.91
N ALA A 64 -20.75 6.90 7.50
CA ALA A 64 -21.28 6.03 6.44
C ALA A 64 -22.66 5.45 6.83
N LEU A 65 -22.82 5.09 8.11
CA LEU A 65 -24.09 4.62 8.64
C LEU A 65 -25.20 5.67 8.59
N PHE A 66 -24.84 6.95 8.70
CA PHE A 66 -25.80 8.05 8.69
C PHE A 66 -26.12 8.52 7.28
N ILE A 67 -25.09 8.69 6.44
CA ILE A 67 -25.23 9.27 5.10
C ILE A 67 -25.92 8.28 4.16
N ILE A 68 -25.55 6.99 4.17
CA ILE A 68 -26.05 6.03 3.18
C ILE A 68 -27.59 5.88 3.24
N PRO A 69 -28.23 5.68 4.42
CA PRO A 69 -29.69 5.58 4.50
C PRO A 69 -30.39 6.89 4.18
N THR A 70 -29.82 8.02 4.61
CA THR A 70 -30.42 9.34 4.34
C THR A 70 -30.41 9.64 2.85
N VAL A 71 -29.27 9.46 2.17
CA VAL A 71 -29.15 9.63 0.71
C VAL A 71 -30.08 8.67 -0.03
N PHE A 72 -30.15 7.41 0.40
CA PHE A 72 -31.04 6.42 -0.20
C PHE A 72 -32.52 6.79 -0.03
N ASN A 73 -32.94 7.18 1.17
CA ASN A 73 -34.32 7.61 1.42
C ASN A 73 -34.67 8.86 0.61
N THR A 74 -33.78 9.85 0.55
CA THR A 74 -33.98 11.05 -0.27
C THR A 74 -34.06 10.73 -1.76
N PHE A 75 -33.27 9.76 -2.25
CA PHE A 75 -33.36 9.29 -3.63
C PHE A 75 -34.71 8.62 -3.91
N ILE A 76 -35.21 7.76 -3.01
CA ILE A 76 -36.53 7.13 -3.15
C ILE A 76 -37.63 8.19 -3.18
N ASP A 77 -37.58 9.17 -2.28
CA ASP A 77 -38.54 10.27 -2.23
C ASP A 77 -38.50 11.11 -3.54
N LEU A 78 -37.29 11.36 -4.10
CA LEU A 78 -37.12 12.04 -5.39
C LEU A 78 -37.68 11.23 -6.57
N VAL A 79 -37.46 9.91 -6.60
CA VAL A 79 -37.98 9.02 -7.66
C VAL A 79 -39.50 8.98 -7.62
N LEU A 80 -40.11 8.96 -6.43
CA LEU A 80 -41.55 9.03 -6.24
C LEU A 80 -42.12 10.36 -6.76
N ASP A 81 -41.48 11.49 -6.46
CA ASP A 81 -41.88 12.81 -6.97
C ASP A 81 -41.69 12.95 -8.50
N MET A 82 -40.58 12.43 -9.06
CA MET A 82 -40.31 12.50 -10.51
C MET A 82 -41.20 11.58 -11.36
N GLY A 83 -41.80 10.53 -10.78
CA GLY A 83 -42.83 9.72 -11.43
C GLY A 83 -44.04 10.55 -11.89
N GLY A 84 -44.32 11.69 -11.23
CA GLY A 84 -45.32 12.66 -11.68
C GLY A 84 -44.86 13.59 -12.82
N PHE A 85 -43.54 13.73 -13.05
CA PHE A 85 -42.98 14.72 -13.98
C PHE A 85 -42.79 14.20 -15.42
N PHE A 86 -42.53 12.89 -15.60
CA PHE A 86 -42.28 12.28 -16.93
C PHE A 86 -43.53 11.68 -17.61
N GLY A 87 -44.73 11.92 -17.08
CA GLY A 87 -45.99 11.56 -17.76
C GLY A 87 -46.28 10.05 -17.88
N GLY A 88 -45.46 9.18 -17.27
CA GLY A 88 -45.75 7.76 -17.13
C GLY A 88 -46.13 7.45 -15.68
N ASN A 89 -47.28 6.81 -15.46
CA ASN A 89 -47.77 6.39 -14.14
C ASN A 89 -46.83 5.34 -13.51
N PHE A 90 -45.67 5.76 -13.00
CA PHE A 90 -44.93 4.96 -12.02
C PHE A 90 -45.63 4.95 -10.64
N SER A 91 -46.67 5.79 -10.50
CA SER A 91 -47.55 5.93 -9.34
C SER A 91 -48.69 4.92 -9.28
N ASP A 92 -48.72 3.89 -10.14
CA ASP A 92 -49.65 2.78 -9.95
C ASP A 92 -49.36 2.12 -8.60
N SER A 93 -50.40 1.62 -7.92
CA SER A 93 -50.33 1.04 -6.57
C SER A 93 -49.17 0.03 -6.41
N PHE A 94 -48.80 -0.65 -7.49
CA PHE A 94 -47.66 -1.55 -7.56
C PHE A 94 -46.29 -0.87 -7.39
N GLY A 95 -46.05 0.27 -8.04
CA GLY A 95 -44.78 1.02 -7.93
C GLY A 95 -44.55 1.60 -6.53
N ASN A 96 -45.61 2.18 -5.94
CA ASN A 96 -45.58 2.69 -4.57
C ASN A 96 -45.38 1.56 -3.55
N THR A 97 -46.09 0.44 -3.71
CA THR A 97 -45.95 -0.72 -2.81
C THR A 97 -44.56 -1.36 -2.94
N PHE A 98 -44.03 -1.48 -4.16
CA PHE A 98 -42.70 -2.00 -4.42
C PHE A 98 -41.61 -1.12 -3.78
N LEU A 99 -41.66 0.20 -3.98
CA LEU A 99 -40.69 1.13 -3.39
C LEU A 99 -40.79 1.17 -1.86
N LEU A 100 -42.00 1.04 -1.29
CA LEU A 100 -42.20 0.95 0.15
C LEU A 100 -41.61 -0.35 0.73
N ILE A 101 -41.88 -1.50 0.10
CA ILE A 101 -41.30 -2.79 0.49
C ILE A 101 -39.78 -2.75 0.37
N PHE A 102 -39.25 -2.20 -0.71
CA PHE A 102 -37.81 -2.06 -0.94
C PHE A 102 -37.17 -1.15 0.11
N ARG A 103 -37.81 -0.05 0.49
CA ARG A 103 -37.38 0.85 1.57
C ARG A 103 -37.32 0.13 2.92
N ILE A 104 -38.33 -0.67 3.24
CA ILE A 104 -38.39 -1.46 4.49
C ILE A 104 -37.30 -2.53 4.51
N LEU A 105 -37.12 -3.26 3.41
CA LEU A 105 -36.08 -4.29 3.29
C LEU A 105 -34.68 -3.70 3.37
N PHE A 106 -34.41 -2.60 2.67
CA PHE A 106 -33.10 -1.94 2.72
C PHE A 106 -32.81 -1.42 4.14
N SER A 107 -33.80 -0.77 4.78
CA SER A 107 -33.64 -0.27 6.15
C SER A 107 -33.44 -1.41 7.16
N SER A 108 -34.08 -2.58 6.98
CA SER A 108 -33.95 -3.70 7.91
C SER A 108 -32.60 -4.42 7.78
N VAL A 109 -32.12 -4.65 6.54
CA VAL A 109 -30.76 -5.16 6.29
C VAL A 109 -29.71 -4.22 6.87
N PHE A 110 -29.93 -2.91 6.74
CA PHE A 110 -29.03 -1.92 7.28
C PHE A 110 -29.00 -1.88 8.81
N VAL A 111 -30.16 -1.95 9.48
CA VAL A 111 -30.26 -2.08 10.94
C VAL A 111 -29.55 -3.37 11.41
N PHE A 112 -29.64 -4.45 10.66
CA PHE A 112 -28.93 -5.69 10.98
C PHE A 112 -27.41 -5.55 10.88
N ILE A 113 -26.89 -4.97 9.79
CA ILE A 113 -25.44 -4.68 9.62
C ILE A 113 -24.94 -3.77 10.75
N LEU A 114 -25.74 -2.78 11.12
CA LEU A 114 -25.45 -1.87 12.22
C LEU A 114 -25.37 -2.59 13.58
N LEU A 115 -26.32 -3.46 13.89
CA LEU A 115 -26.33 -4.25 15.14
C LEU A 115 -25.10 -5.16 15.22
N VAL A 116 -24.75 -5.83 14.12
CA VAL A 116 -23.55 -6.66 14.02
C VAL A 116 -22.29 -5.82 14.25
N PHE A 117 -22.21 -4.63 13.67
CA PHE A 117 -21.07 -3.75 13.88
C PHE A 117 -20.98 -3.25 15.33
N ILE A 118 -22.08 -2.78 15.92
CA ILE A 118 -22.12 -2.32 17.32
C ILE A 118 -21.66 -3.44 18.25
N TYR A 119 -22.10 -4.67 18.00
CA TYR A 119 -21.66 -5.84 18.75
C TYR A 119 -20.14 -6.10 18.62
N ILE A 120 -19.60 -6.12 17.39
CA ILE A 120 -18.17 -6.31 17.14
C ILE A 120 -17.33 -5.17 17.76
N PHE A 121 -17.80 -3.93 17.62
CA PHE A 121 -17.07 -2.74 18.03
C PHE A 121 -17.09 -2.53 19.55
N SER A 122 -18.23 -2.78 20.20
CA SER A 122 -18.34 -2.76 21.66
C SER A 122 -17.43 -3.80 22.31
N ALA A 123 -17.35 -5.01 21.77
CA ALA A 123 -16.44 -6.04 22.26
C ALA A 123 -14.96 -5.59 22.21
N LYS A 124 -14.52 -5.04 21.06
CA LYS A 124 -13.14 -4.56 20.88
C LYS A 124 -12.82 -3.31 21.72
N SER A 125 -13.75 -2.37 21.84
CA SER A 125 -13.57 -1.14 22.63
C SER A 125 -13.51 -1.40 24.14
N LEU A 126 -14.28 -2.36 24.65
CA LEU A 126 -14.18 -2.81 26.05
C LEU A 126 -12.87 -3.54 26.34
N ASP A 127 -12.37 -4.36 25.43
CA ASP A 127 -11.05 -4.99 25.57
C ASP A 127 -9.92 -3.96 25.53
N PHE A 128 -10.12 -2.83 24.85
CA PHE A 128 -9.21 -1.70 24.89
C PHE A 128 -9.27 -0.96 26.23
N LEU A 129 -10.46 -0.60 26.72
CA LEU A 129 -10.65 0.09 28.02
C LEU A 129 -10.15 -0.75 29.19
N SER A 130 -10.39 -2.06 29.16
CA SER A 130 -9.86 -3.04 30.12
C SER A 130 -8.34 -2.96 30.24
N ARG A 131 -7.64 -2.94 29.08
CA ARG A 131 -6.18 -2.86 29.03
C ARG A 131 -5.64 -1.49 29.43
N TYR A 132 -6.37 -0.41 29.13
CA TYR A 132 -5.95 0.96 29.41
C TYR A 132 -6.10 1.35 30.88
N TYR A 133 -7.24 1.03 31.52
CA TYR A 133 -7.53 1.35 32.91
C TYR A 133 -7.24 0.20 33.90
N LYS A 134 -6.72 -0.93 33.42
CA LYS A 134 -6.58 -2.19 34.20
C LYS A 134 -7.90 -2.67 34.82
N LEU A 135 -9.04 -2.36 34.18
CA LEU A 135 -10.36 -2.76 34.65
C LEU A 135 -10.74 -4.13 34.08
N LYS A 136 -11.18 -5.07 34.92
CA LYS A 136 -11.69 -6.37 34.47
C LYS A 136 -13.20 -6.29 34.26
N PHE A 137 -13.65 -6.27 33.00
CA PHE A 137 -15.07 -6.37 32.66
C PHE A 137 -15.49 -7.84 32.51
N THR A 138 -16.57 -8.24 33.19
CA THR A 138 -17.15 -9.58 33.03
C THR A 138 -17.86 -9.72 31.67
N LYS A 139 -18.05 -10.97 31.21
CA LYS A 139 -18.73 -11.25 29.93
C LYS A 139 -20.13 -10.61 29.87
N SER A 140 -20.85 -10.61 30.99
CA SER A 140 -22.17 -9.99 31.14
C SER A 140 -22.13 -8.46 31.10
N GLN A 141 -21.10 -7.82 31.68
CA GLN A 141 -20.93 -6.36 31.63
C GLN A 141 -20.57 -5.88 30.21
N LYS A 142 -19.75 -6.65 29.48
CA LYS A 142 -19.46 -6.36 28.07
C LYS A 142 -20.71 -6.43 27.21
N LEU A 143 -21.54 -7.46 27.45
CA LEU A 143 -22.83 -7.63 26.79
C LEU A 143 -23.78 -6.47 27.12
N LEU A 144 -23.90 -6.09 28.39
CA LEU A 144 -24.76 -4.98 28.82
C LEU A 144 -24.37 -3.65 28.16
N TYR A 145 -23.08 -3.31 28.13
CA TYR A 145 -22.58 -2.09 27.49
C TYR A 145 -22.83 -2.10 25.97
N SER A 146 -22.64 -3.25 25.31
CA SER A 146 -22.95 -3.40 23.88
C SER A 146 -24.43 -3.14 23.58
N ILE A 147 -25.32 -3.63 24.45
CA ILE A 147 -26.77 -3.46 24.34
C ILE A 147 -27.14 -1.99 24.59
N LEU A 148 -26.57 -1.34 25.61
CA LEU A 148 -26.85 0.06 25.94
C LEU A 148 -26.35 1.02 24.85
N LEU A 149 -25.16 0.79 24.31
CA LEU A 149 -24.62 1.57 23.19
C LEU A 149 -25.48 1.38 21.93
N GLY A 150 -25.90 0.13 21.67
CA GLY A 150 -26.84 -0.21 20.59
C GLY A 150 -28.20 0.47 20.75
N ALA A 151 -28.77 0.45 21.95
CA ALA A 151 -30.04 1.08 22.26
C ALA A 151 -29.97 2.61 22.11
N ALA A 152 -28.92 3.26 22.63
CA ALA A 152 -28.72 4.70 22.48
C ALA A 152 -28.61 5.11 21.00
N PHE A 153 -27.90 4.31 20.19
CA PHE A 153 -27.75 4.59 18.76
C PHE A 153 -29.05 4.32 17.97
N LEU A 154 -29.80 3.27 18.31
CA LEU A 154 -31.13 3.00 17.75
C LEU A 154 -32.15 4.07 18.13
N ILE A 155 -32.09 4.63 19.33
CA ILE A 155 -32.93 5.77 19.77
C ILE A 155 -32.61 7.00 18.93
N ILE A 156 -31.32 7.29 18.68
CA ILE A 156 -30.90 8.41 17.82
C ILE A 156 -31.40 8.20 16.38
N ILE A 157 -31.26 6.99 15.82
CA ILE A 157 -31.79 6.66 14.48
C ILE A 157 -33.31 6.79 14.45
N ARG A 158 -34.02 6.32 15.48
CA ARG A 158 -35.48 6.38 15.53
C ARG A 158 -35.98 7.82 15.67
N LEU A 159 -35.31 8.65 16.47
CA LEU A 159 -35.57 10.09 16.56
C LEU A 159 -35.35 10.79 15.21
N ILE A 160 -34.31 10.39 14.46
CA ILE A 160 -34.02 10.97 13.15
C ILE A 160 -35.01 10.50 12.08
N ASN A 161 -35.38 9.21 12.07
CA ASN A 161 -36.38 8.65 11.14
C ASN A 161 -37.84 9.01 11.49
N LEU A 162 -38.12 9.49 12.71
CA LEU A 162 -39.44 10.01 13.10
C LEU A 162 -39.71 11.42 12.57
N THR A 163 -38.67 12.19 12.23
CA THR A 163 -38.83 13.58 11.78
C THR A 163 -39.51 13.72 10.39
N PRO A 164 -39.32 12.82 9.40
CA PRO A 164 -40.08 12.86 8.15
C PRO A 164 -41.51 12.29 8.29
N TYR A 165 -41.69 11.25 9.10
CA TYR A 165 -42.99 10.57 9.27
C TYR A 165 -44.01 11.42 10.03
N SER A 166 -43.58 12.13 11.08
CA SER A 166 -44.43 13.08 11.81
C SER A 166 -44.86 14.27 10.94
N PHE A 167 -44.01 14.69 10.00
CA PHE A 167 -44.30 15.80 9.09
C PHE A 167 -45.24 15.39 7.95
N ASN A 168 -45.10 14.19 7.39
CA ASN A 168 -46.00 13.68 6.35
C ASN A 168 -47.41 13.33 6.89
N LEU A 169 -47.52 12.81 8.12
CA LEU A 169 -48.82 12.61 8.76
C LEU A 169 -49.52 13.95 9.08
N TYR A 170 -48.76 14.98 9.48
CA TYR A 170 -49.28 16.33 9.64
C TYR A 170 -49.83 16.89 8.31
N ARG A 171 -49.09 16.76 7.19
CA ARG A 171 -49.54 17.19 5.85
C ARG A 171 -50.83 16.54 5.40
N ILE A 172 -50.97 15.22 5.61
CA ILE A 172 -52.18 14.46 5.25
C ILE A 172 -53.36 14.89 6.14
N SER A 173 -53.13 15.15 7.43
CA SER A 173 -54.19 15.62 8.34
C SER A 173 -54.59 17.09 8.15
N ALA A 174 -53.71 17.93 7.59
CA ALA A 174 -53.90 19.37 7.47
C ALA A 174 -54.35 19.84 6.07
N GLY A 175 -54.54 18.94 5.10
CA GLY A 175 -55.18 19.25 3.81
C GLY A 175 -54.37 20.17 2.87
N PHE A 176 -53.04 20.20 2.97
CA PHE A 176 -52.21 21.03 2.10
C PHE A 176 -52.07 20.46 0.68
N GLU A 177 -52.65 21.14 -0.30
CA GLU A 177 -52.50 20.86 -1.74
C GLU A 177 -51.06 21.07 -2.25
N SER A 178 -50.77 20.39 -3.35
CA SER A 178 -49.51 20.20 -4.07
C SER A 178 -48.83 21.48 -4.58
N GLY A 179 -48.35 22.34 -3.68
CA GLY A 179 -47.52 23.50 -4.03
C GLY A 179 -46.32 23.75 -3.13
N ASP A 180 -46.12 22.96 -2.09
CA ASP A 180 -45.30 23.41 -0.96
C ASP A 180 -43.86 22.88 -1.00
N ASN A 181 -42.90 23.82 -0.96
CA ASN A 181 -41.43 23.67 -1.00
C ASN A 181 -40.84 22.78 0.13
N SER A 182 -41.64 21.98 0.81
CA SER A 182 -41.28 21.14 1.96
C SER A 182 -40.16 20.14 1.66
N VAL A 183 -40.24 19.42 0.54
CA VAL A 183 -39.16 18.49 0.10
C VAL A 183 -37.87 19.26 -0.16
N PHE A 184 -37.97 20.43 -0.80
CA PHE A 184 -36.85 21.34 -1.00
C PHE A 184 -36.25 21.79 0.34
N TRP A 185 -37.06 22.21 1.32
CA TRP A 185 -36.56 22.62 2.63
C TRP A 185 -35.99 21.47 3.47
N HIS A 186 -36.50 20.25 3.34
CA HIS A 186 -35.94 19.06 4.00
C HIS A 186 -34.60 18.66 3.39
N THR A 187 -34.50 18.61 2.06
CA THR A 187 -33.22 18.35 1.36
C THR A 187 -32.20 19.44 1.65
N PHE A 188 -32.62 20.71 1.70
CA PHE A 188 -31.78 21.85 2.07
C PHE A 188 -31.27 21.73 3.52
N LYS A 189 -32.13 21.41 4.51
CA LYS A 189 -31.69 21.19 5.90
C LYS A 189 -30.63 20.09 6.02
N TRP A 190 -30.85 18.95 5.33
CA TRP A 190 -29.88 17.84 5.34
C TRP A 190 -28.56 18.23 4.69
N PHE A 191 -28.60 18.99 3.60
CA PHE A 191 -27.41 19.55 2.96
C PHE A 191 -26.56 20.38 3.94
N PHE A 192 -27.18 21.27 4.73
CA PHE A 192 -26.46 22.05 5.74
C PHE A 192 -25.94 21.21 6.91
N ILE A 193 -26.65 20.15 7.33
CA ILE A 193 -26.17 19.24 8.38
C ILE A 193 -24.93 18.46 7.89
N ILE A 194 -24.96 17.95 6.65
CA ILE A 194 -23.83 17.24 6.05
C ILE A 194 -22.63 18.18 5.91
N ILE A 195 -22.82 19.39 5.36
CA ILE A 195 -21.75 20.38 5.23
C ILE A 195 -21.22 20.83 6.59
N GLY A 196 -22.10 21.13 7.55
CA GLY A 196 -21.73 21.52 8.90
C GLY A 196 -20.91 20.44 9.61
N SER A 197 -21.32 19.17 9.48
CA SER A 197 -20.53 18.04 9.97
C SER A 197 -19.16 17.97 9.29
N ALA A 198 -19.09 18.02 7.94
CA ALA A 198 -17.84 17.97 7.20
C ALA A 198 -16.85 19.07 7.60
N ILE A 199 -17.34 20.30 7.83
CA ILE A 199 -16.53 21.44 8.29
C ILE A 199 -15.95 21.21 9.69
N ILE A 200 -16.72 20.63 10.61
CA ILE A 200 -16.24 20.31 11.97
C ILE A 200 -15.21 19.18 11.96
N LEU A 201 -15.32 18.25 11.00
CA LEU A 201 -14.54 17.01 10.98
C LEU A 201 -13.26 17.09 10.17
N ALA A 202 -13.24 17.89 9.10
CA ALA A 202 -12.04 18.06 8.29
C ALA A 202 -10.82 18.48 9.13
N PRO A 203 -10.91 19.42 10.09
CA PRO A 203 -9.80 19.76 10.99
C PRO A 203 -9.32 18.58 11.84
N LEU A 204 -10.24 17.76 12.36
CA LEU A 204 -9.90 16.58 13.15
C LEU A 204 -9.18 15.53 12.30
N MET A 205 -9.66 15.28 11.07
CA MET A 205 -9.03 14.35 10.14
C MET A 205 -7.63 14.82 9.73
N ILE A 206 -7.46 16.12 9.45
CA ILE A 206 -6.15 16.73 9.16
C ILE A 206 -5.21 16.60 10.36
N LEU A 207 -5.70 16.81 11.58
CA LEU A 207 -4.92 16.65 12.80
C LEU A 207 -4.44 15.20 12.98
N ILE A 208 -5.33 14.22 12.78
CA ILE A 208 -4.99 12.80 12.88
C ILE A 208 -3.93 12.42 11.83
N GLN A 209 -4.14 12.84 10.57
CA GLN A 209 -3.16 12.61 9.51
C GLN A 209 -1.80 13.24 9.85
N SER A 210 -1.78 14.48 10.32
CA SER A 210 -0.55 15.16 10.74
C SER A 210 0.18 14.43 11.88
N ARG A 211 -0.56 13.80 12.81
CA ARG A 211 0.03 12.98 13.88
C ARG A 211 0.62 11.68 13.35
N GLU A 212 -0.06 10.99 12.43
CA GLU A 212 0.48 9.81 11.74
C GLU A 212 1.77 10.17 11.00
N ASP A 213 1.77 11.26 10.23
CA ASP A 213 2.93 11.67 9.43
C ASP A 213 4.12 12.02 10.34
N LYS A 214 3.88 12.72 11.45
CA LYS A 214 4.92 13.00 12.48
C LYS A 214 5.46 11.71 13.10
N PHE A 215 4.60 10.75 13.42
CA PHE A 215 5.01 9.46 13.96
C PHE A 215 5.89 8.68 12.96
N VAL A 216 5.45 8.57 11.71
CA VAL A 216 6.21 7.91 10.64
C VAL A 216 7.56 8.60 10.43
N LYS A 217 7.59 9.95 10.40
CA LYS A 217 8.83 10.71 10.23
C LYS A 217 9.82 10.49 11.39
N LYS A 218 9.33 10.42 12.64
CA LYS A 218 10.19 10.08 13.79
C LYS A 218 10.74 8.67 13.67
N PHE A 219 9.91 7.69 13.33
CA PHE A 219 10.34 6.31 13.11
C PHE A 219 11.42 6.22 12.03
N LYS A 220 11.20 6.82 10.86
CA LYS A 220 12.19 6.83 9.77
C LYS A 220 13.53 7.44 10.22
N ASN A 221 13.50 8.58 10.91
CA ASN A 221 14.72 9.26 11.35
C ASN A 221 15.44 8.57 12.51
N GLY A 222 14.74 7.88 13.41
CA GLY A 222 15.36 7.25 14.58
C GLY A 222 15.60 5.75 14.43
N VAL A 223 14.97 5.08 13.47
CA VAL A 223 15.13 3.64 13.22
C VAL A 223 15.77 3.41 11.85
N VAL A 224 15.07 3.75 10.75
CA VAL A 224 15.55 3.46 9.38
C VAL A 224 16.91 4.12 9.12
N LYS A 225 17.06 5.40 9.47
CA LYS A 225 18.35 6.11 9.34
C LYS A 225 19.47 5.43 10.13
N LYS A 226 19.20 4.99 11.36
CA LYS A 226 20.19 4.30 12.20
C LYS A 226 20.63 2.98 11.57
N ILE A 227 19.69 2.21 11.00
CA ILE A 227 19.99 0.96 10.31
C ILE A 227 20.83 1.21 9.05
N VAL A 228 20.46 2.20 8.22
CA VAL A 228 21.24 2.57 7.03
C VAL A 228 22.69 2.91 7.40
N LEU A 229 22.89 3.74 8.42
CA LEU A 229 24.22 4.14 8.89
C LEU A 229 24.99 3.01 9.59
N PHE A 230 24.28 2.05 10.18
CA PHE A 230 24.90 0.84 10.71
C PHE A 230 25.43 -0.07 9.60
N THR A 231 24.69 -0.18 8.49
CA THR A 231 25.11 -0.96 7.31
C THR A 231 26.38 -0.39 6.68
N ASP A 232 26.40 0.92 6.41
CA ASP A 232 27.60 1.64 5.99
C ASP A 232 27.50 3.13 6.40
N PRO A 233 28.40 3.63 7.26
CA PRO A 233 28.38 5.02 7.73
C PRO A 233 28.51 6.07 6.62
N LYS A 234 28.98 5.70 5.42
CA LYS A 234 29.12 6.61 4.27
C LYS A 234 27.82 6.79 3.50
N LEU A 235 26.78 6.02 3.80
CA LEU A 235 25.48 6.14 3.14
C LEU A 235 24.74 7.38 3.60
N ASN A 236 24.04 8.01 2.66
CA ASN A 236 23.16 9.11 2.94
C ASN A 236 21.70 8.67 2.79
N TYR A 237 20.88 8.90 3.82
CA TYR A 237 19.46 8.56 3.86
C TYR A 237 18.60 9.82 4.01
N LEU A 238 17.64 9.97 3.08
CA LEU A 238 16.70 11.08 3.02
C LEU A 238 15.25 10.52 2.97
N PRO A 239 14.51 10.52 4.09
CA PRO A 239 13.23 9.81 4.21
C PRO A 239 12.12 10.37 3.31
N ASP A 240 12.13 11.68 3.08
CA ASP A 240 11.10 12.40 2.34
C ASP A 240 11.47 12.60 0.85
N LYS A 241 12.67 12.18 0.44
CA LYS A 241 13.13 12.27 -0.96
C LYS A 241 12.82 10.97 -1.68
N VAL A 242 12.43 11.08 -2.94
CA VAL A 242 12.25 9.97 -3.88
C VAL A 242 13.12 10.22 -5.11
N ILE A 243 13.51 9.16 -5.82
CA ILE A 243 14.09 9.29 -7.16
C ILE A 243 13.13 10.13 -8.03
N PRO A 244 13.62 11.09 -8.84
CA PRO A 244 12.76 11.88 -9.71
C PRO A 244 11.98 11.01 -10.71
N LYS A 245 10.74 11.43 -11.04
CA LYS A 245 9.92 10.75 -12.07
C LYS A 245 10.68 10.58 -13.39
N SER A 246 11.48 11.57 -13.80
CA SER A 246 12.29 11.50 -15.01
C SER A 246 13.26 10.32 -15.01
N GLU A 247 14.06 10.16 -13.95
CA GLU A 247 15.01 9.05 -13.81
C GLU A 247 14.30 7.68 -13.74
N PHE A 248 13.12 7.63 -13.11
CA PHE A 248 12.29 6.44 -13.12
C PHE A 248 11.80 6.08 -14.52
N MET A 249 11.37 7.08 -15.31
CA MET A 249 10.94 6.87 -16.70
C MET A 249 12.10 6.56 -17.64
N ASP A 250 13.30 7.07 -17.37
CA ASP A 250 14.53 6.75 -18.12
C ASP A 250 14.87 5.26 -18.07
N SER A 251 14.44 4.56 -17.01
CA SER A 251 14.59 3.10 -16.93
C SER A 251 13.81 2.36 -18.02
N LYS A 252 12.72 2.95 -18.55
CA LYS A 252 11.76 2.30 -19.46
C LYS A 252 11.27 0.93 -18.98
N ILE A 253 11.39 0.61 -17.68
CA ILE A 253 10.80 -0.57 -17.05
C ILE A 253 9.26 -0.45 -16.98
N PRO A 254 8.67 0.68 -16.55
CA PRO A 254 7.21 0.83 -16.60
C PRO A 254 6.71 0.93 -18.05
N LEU A 255 5.64 0.19 -18.38
CA LEU A 255 4.99 0.24 -19.70
C LEU A 255 4.02 1.43 -19.84
N GLY A 256 3.71 2.14 -18.75
CA GLY A 256 2.77 3.25 -18.73
C GLY A 256 3.36 4.51 -18.08
N ASN A 257 2.85 5.68 -18.47
CA ASN A 257 3.25 6.95 -17.88
C ASN A 257 2.43 7.23 -16.60
N PRO A 258 3.07 7.35 -15.43
CA PRO A 258 2.36 7.64 -14.18
C PRO A 258 2.01 9.13 -14.09
N ASP A 259 0.98 9.54 -14.82
CA ASP A 259 0.56 10.95 -14.93
C ASP A 259 -0.34 11.41 -13.79
N SER A 260 -0.95 10.49 -13.03
CA SER A 260 -1.90 10.84 -11.98
C SER A 260 -1.24 10.97 -10.60
N LYS A 261 -0.38 10.02 -10.19
CA LYS A 261 0.30 10.03 -8.89
C LYS A 261 1.67 9.36 -8.94
N TYR A 262 2.70 10.12 -8.58
CA TYR A 262 4.05 9.63 -8.34
C TYR A 262 4.45 9.96 -6.91
N LEU A 263 4.38 8.96 -6.04
CA LEU A 263 4.69 9.06 -4.62
C LEU A 263 5.85 8.12 -4.29
N GLY A 264 6.50 8.34 -3.16
CA GLY A 264 7.60 7.50 -2.72
C GLY A 264 8.37 8.16 -1.59
N GLY A 265 9.51 7.58 -1.26
CA GLY A 265 10.37 8.05 -0.19
C GLY A 265 11.59 7.16 -0.01
N ASP A 266 12.25 7.32 1.13
CA ASP A 266 13.34 6.45 1.56
C ASP A 266 14.51 6.42 0.58
N PHE A 267 14.91 7.60 0.09
CA PHE A 267 16.07 7.73 -0.78
C PHE A 267 17.37 7.45 -0.01
N VAL A 268 18.09 6.42 -0.45
CA VAL A 268 19.43 6.07 0.00
C VAL A 268 20.40 6.30 -1.15
N SER A 269 21.56 6.86 -0.86
CA SER A 269 22.65 7.05 -1.84
C SER A 269 24.00 6.78 -1.22
N GLY A 270 24.93 6.29 -2.03
CA GLY A 270 26.27 5.92 -1.57
C GLY A 270 27.22 5.63 -2.72
N LYS A 271 28.44 5.23 -2.35
CA LYS A 271 29.46 4.74 -3.29
C LYS A 271 30.02 3.42 -2.80
N ARG A 272 30.26 2.51 -3.74
CA ARG A 272 30.97 1.25 -3.51
C ARG A 272 32.13 1.18 -4.50
N GLY A 273 33.35 1.34 -4.01
CA GLY A 273 34.49 1.68 -4.87
C GLY A 273 34.21 2.98 -5.63
N ASP A 274 34.33 2.93 -6.96
CA ASP A 274 34.06 4.06 -7.87
C ASP A 274 32.59 4.14 -8.34
N VAL A 275 31.76 3.16 -7.97
CA VAL A 275 30.38 3.07 -8.45
C VAL A 275 29.45 3.81 -7.51
N GLU A 276 28.83 4.88 -8.02
CA GLU A 276 27.75 5.57 -7.33
C GLU A 276 26.45 4.80 -7.53
N PHE A 277 25.72 4.62 -6.43
CA PHE A 277 24.40 4.00 -6.46
C PHE A 277 23.41 4.79 -5.61
N ARG A 278 22.15 4.65 -5.97
CA ARG A 278 21.01 5.22 -5.24
C ARG A 278 19.80 4.31 -5.37
N PHE A 279 18.97 4.27 -4.35
CA PHE A 279 17.68 3.62 -4.42
C PHE A 279 16.63 4.35 -3.61
N SER A 280 15.38 4.20 -3.99
CA SER A 280 14.24 4.72 -3.24
C SER A 280 13.01 3.86 -3.47
N GLN A 281 12.07 3.93 -2.54
CA GLN A 281 10.77 3.34 -2.74
C GLN A 281 9.90 4.23 -3.63
N ILE A 282 9.20 3.63 -4.59
CA ILE A 282 8.33 4.31 -5.54
C ILE A 282 6.94 3.66 -5.53
N ASN A 283 5.90 4.49 -5.55
CA ASN A 283 4.52 4.13 -5.80
C ASN A 283 3.98 5.02 -6.93
N ALA A 284 3.88 4.45 -8.12
CA ALA A 284 3.51 5.11 -9.35
C ALA A 284 2.18 4.56 -9.87
N LYS A 285 1.22 5.45 -10.10
CA LYS A 285 -0.11 5.11 -10.65
C LYS A 285 -0.36 5.90 -11.93
N ALA A 286 -1.06 5.26 -12.87
CA ALA A 286 -1.56 5.87 -14.10
C ALA A 286 -3.08 5.86 -14.10
N ARG A 287 -3.68 6.73 -14.92
CA ARG A 287 -5.12 6.69 -15.18
C ARG A 287 -5.42 5.56 -16.18
N SER A 288 -6.42 4.74 -15.90
CA SER A 288 -6.92 3.74 -16.83
C SER A 288 -7.41 4.40 -18.12
N GLN A 289 -6.96 3.92 -19.28
CA GLN A 289 -7.43 4.37 -20.58
C GLN A 289 -8.73 3.67 -21.02
N SER A 290 -9.12 2.57 -20.35
CA SER A 290 -10.18 1.66 -20.82
C SER A 290 -11.52 1.84 -20.11
N SER A 291 -11.61 2.68 -19.08
CA SER A 291 -12.83 2.85 -18.27
C SER A 291 -13.41 4.25 -18.41
N LYS A 292 -14.73 4.36 -18.59
CA LYS A 292 -15.50 5.61 -18.35
C LYS A 292 -15.43 6.06 -16.87
N SER A 293 -14.79 5.26 -16.01
CA SER A 293 -14.48 5.51 -14.60
C SER A 293 -13.03 5.99 -14.43
N ASN A 294 -12.79 6.88 -13.46
CA ASN A 294 -11.49 7.40 -13.02
C ASN A 294 -10.63 6.34 -12.31
N ASP A 295 -10.61 5.11 -12.81
CA ASP A 295 -9.87 4.01 -12.18
C ASP A 295 -8.36 4.22 -12.35
N GLU A 296 -7.65 4.25 -11.23
CA GLU A 296 -6.18 4.33 -11.20
C GLU A 296 -5.60 2.92 -11.29
N VAL A 297 -4.67 2.70 -12.23
CA VAL A 297 -3.93 1.44 -12.38
C VAL A 297 -2.53 1.63 -11.79
N ASN A 298 -2.10 0.69 -10.95
CA ASN A 298 -0.73 0.66 -10.44
C ASN A 298 0.23 0.40 -11.61
N VAL A 299 1.12 1.35 -11.88
CA VAL A 299 2.20 1.21 -12.87
C VAL A 299 3.38 0.50 -12.24
N PHE A 300 3.76 0.91 -11.03
CA PHE A 300 4.86 0.32 -10.28
C PHE A 300 4.69 0.58 -8.79
N GLN A 301 5.00 -0.43 -7.98
CA GLN A 301 5.09 -0.32 -6.53
C GLN A 301 6.26 -1.18 -6.07
N GLY A 302 7.25 -0.58 -5.43
CA GLY A 302 8.43 -1.29 -4.97
C GLY A 302 9.66 -0.41 -4.79
N ILE A 303 10.86 -1.02 -4.86
CA ILE A 303 12.14 -0.32 -4.76
C ILE A 303 12.78 -0.22 -6.14
N MET A 304 13.23 0.99 -6.44
CA MET A 304 14.00 1.31 -7.63
C MET A 304 15.44 1.56 -7.23
N PHE A 305 16.34 0.76 -7.75
CA PHE A 305 17.78 0.88 -7.60
C PHE A 305 18.40 1.36 -8.91
N ILE A 306 19.33 2.32 -8.81
CA ILE A 306 20.02 2.93 -9.94
C ILE A 306 21.51 2.97 -9.60
N CYS A 307 22.33 2.47 -10.51
CA CYS A 307 23.77 2.63 -10.43
C CYS A 307 24.36 2.87 -11.81
N ARG A 308 25.55 3.47 -11.86
CA ARG A 308 26.28 3.65 -13.11
C ARG A 308 26.85 2.30 -13.55
N PHE A 309 26.60 1.92 -14.80
CA PHE A 309 27.23 0.77 -15.40
C PHE A 309 28.59 1.19 -15.97
N ASN A 310 29.62 0.42 -15.68
CA ASN A 310 31.00 0.77 -16.03
C ASN A 310 31.36 0.46 -17.49
N LYS A 311 30.57 -0.34 -18.20
CA LYS A 311 30.76 -0.61 -19.63
C LYS A 311 29.96 0.39 -20.47
N PRO A 312 30.57 1.01 -21.49
CA PRO A 312 29.81 1.79 -22.45
C PRO A 312 28.90 0.87 -23.25
N PHE A 313 27.68 1.33 -23.51
CA PHE A 313 26.73 0.69 -24.41
C PHE A 313 25.88 1.77 -25.08
N THR A 314 25.42 1.48 -26.29
CA THR A 314 24.73 2.42 -27.17
C THR A 314 23.25 2.12 -27.32
N LYS A 315 22.86 0.85 -27.16
CA LYS A 315 21.48 0.39 -27.26
C LYS A 315 20.89 0.09 -25.88
N GLU A 316 19.57 -0.03 -25.88
CA GLU A 316 18.79 -0.28 -24.68
C GLU A 316 18.54 -1.78 -24.56
N HIS A 317 18.79 -2.31 -23.36
CA HIS A 317 18.66 -3.73 -23.07
C HIS A 317 17.77 -3.92 -21.84
N PHE A 318 16.83 -4.85 -21.92
CA PHE A 318 15.87 -5.11 -20.84
C PHE A 318 15.93 -6.57 -20.43
N VAL A 319 15.97 -6.83 -19.12
CA VAL A 319 15.91 -8.17 -18.53
C VAL A 319 14.70 -8.20 -17.62
N LEU A 320 13.65 -8.89 -18.03
CA LEU A 320 12.36 -8.90 -17.33
C LEU A 320 12.08 -10.30 -16.79
N PRO A 321 11.46 -10.44 -15.62
CA PRO A 321 11.07 -11.76 -15.10
C PRO A 321 10.15 -12.49 -16.08
N ASP A 322 10.44 -13.75 -16.36
CA ASP A 322 9.59 -14.57 -17.23
C ASP A 322 8.45 -15.24 -16.45
N VAL A 323 7.61 -14.41 -15.81
CA VAL A 323 6.50 -14.88 -14.96
C VAL A 323 5.41 -15.57 -15.79
N ALA A 324 5.23 -15.15 -17.04
CA ALA A 324 4.19 -15.68 -17.93
C ALA A 324 4.55 -17.07 -18.49
N ALA A 325 5.82 -17.34 -18.83
CA ALA A 325 6.21 -18.69 -19.25
C ALA A 325 6.16 -19.68 -18.07
N ALA A 326 6.62 -19.27 -16.89
CA ALA A 326 6.67 -20.12 -15.70
C ALA A 326 5.28 -20.48 -15.15
N ALA A 327 4.31 -19.56 -15.19
CA ALA A 327 2.96 -19.80 -14.67
C ALA A 327 1.99 -20.44 -15.69
N LEU A 328 2.22 -20.26 -16.99
CA LEU A 328 1.26 -20.66 -18.04
C LEU A 328 1.84 -21.64 -19.09
N GLY A 329 3.10 -22.07 -18.98
CA GLY A 329 3.72 -23.01 -19.93
C GLY A 329 3.89 -22.44 -21.34
N VAL A 330 4.05 -21.12 -21.45
CA VAL A 330 4.00 -20.37 -22.70
C VAL A 330 5.40 -20.25 -23.34
N THR A 331 5.49 -20.38 -24.67
CA THR A 331 6.75 -20.31 -25.45
C THR A 331 7.16 -18.86 -25.76
N GLY A 332 8.44 -18.64 -26.08
CA GLY A 332 9.00 -17.30 -26.29
C GLY A 332 8.37 -16.46 -27.41
N GLU A 333 7.78 -17.08 -28.44
CA GLU A 333 7.02 -16.34 -29.48
C GLU A 333 5.76 -15.67 -28.95
N SER A 334 5.17 -16.23 -27.89
CA SER A 334 3.98 -15.68 -27.26
C SER A 334 4.32 -14.54 -26.28
N LEU A 335 5.51 -14.56 -25.67
CA LEU A 335 6.03 -13.45 -24.86
C LEU A 335 6.28 -12.19 -25.70
N GLN A 336 6.69 -12.34 -26.96
CA GLN A 336 6.86 -11.21 -27.88
C GLN A 336 5.52 -10.55 -28.21
N LYS A 337 4.43 -11.33 -28.34
CA LYS A 337 3.08 -10.82 -28.57
C LYS A 337 2.48 -10.11 -27.35
N LEU A 338 2.93 -10.43 -26.14
CA LEU A 338 2.48 -9.82 -24.89
C LEU A 338 3.12 -8.45 -24.63
N ASN A 339 4.27 -8.16 -25.24
CA ASN A 339 5.02 -6.91 -25.04
C ASN A 339 5.37 -6.21 -26.38
N PRO A 340 4.41 -5.84 -27.23
CA PRO A 340 4.68 -5.29 -28.57
C PRO A 340 5.41 -3.93 -28.53
N CYS A 341 5.37 -3.22 -27.39
CA CYS A 341 6.07 -1.95 -27.20
C CYS A 341 7.56 -2.12 -26.83
N ARG A 342 8.07 -3.35 -26.74
CA ARG A 342 9.48 -3.65 -26.41
C ARG A 342 10.28 -4.01 -27.67
N PRO A 343 11.62 -3.90 -27.60
CA PRO A 343 12.50 -4.46 -28.64
C PRO A 343 12.30 -5.98 -28.84
N PRO A 344 12.85 -6.57 -29.92
CA PRO A 344 12.82 -8.02 -30.13
C PRO A 344 13.41 -8.83 -28.96
N LEU A 345 12.89 -10.04 -28.76
CA LEU A 345 13.40 -10.98 -27.77
C LEU A 345 14.76 -11.54 -28.25
N VAL A 346 15.76 -11.54 -27.36
CA VAL A 346 17.09 -12.13 -27.59
C VAL A 346 17.23 -13.40 -26.75
N ARG A 347 17.73 -14.48 -27.34
CA ARG A 347 17.96 -15.77 -26.67
C ARG A 347 19.41 -15.92 -26.26
N LEU A 348 19.70 -16.13 -24.99
CA LEU A 348 21.06 -16.29 -24.47
C LEU A 348 21.44 -17.77 -24.25
N GLU A 349 22.74 -18.06 -24.12
CA GLU A 349 23.24 -19.44 -23.98
C GLU A 349 22.99 -20.08 -22.61
N ASN A 350 22.66 -19.30 -21.58
CA ASN A 350 22.48 -19.81 -20.22
C ASN A 350 21.03 -20.29 -19.99
N ILE A 351 20.86 -21.60 -19.92
CA ILE A 351 19.56 -22.27 -19.75
C ILE A 351 18.88 -21.88 -18.41
N GLU A 352 19.64 -21.72 -17.33
CA GLU A 352 19.08 -21.34 -16.03
C GLU A 352 18.59 -19.88 -16.05
N PHE A 353 19.32 -19.01 -16.74
CA PHE A 353 18.96 -17.61 -16.89
C PHE A 353 17.68 -17.44 -17.71
N GLU A 354 17.58 -18.12 -18.87
CA GLU A 354 16.42 -18.09 -19.76
C GLU A 354 15.14 -18.66 -19.12
N LYS A 355 15.25 -19.43 -18.03
CA LYS A 355 14.08 -19.90 -17.26
C LYS A 355 13.50 -18.83 -16.35
N GLU A 356 14.34 -17.94 -15.85
CA GLU A 356 13.95 -16.91 -14.87
C GLU A 356 13.66 -15.57 -15.55
N PHE A 357 14.31 -15.29 -16.68
CA PHE A 357 14.29 -13.99 -17.33
C PHE A 357 14.13 -14.07 -18.85
N ALA A 358 13.36 -13.11 -19.38
CA ALA A 358 13.27 -12.81 -20.80
C ALA A 358 14.07 -11.54 -21.12
N VAL A 359 14.87 -11.59 -22.18
CA VAL A 359 15.76 -10.48 -22.58
C VAL A 359 15.27 -9.83 -23.85
N TYR A 360 15.17 -8.50 -23.85
CA TYR A 360 14.76 -7.72 -25.01
C TYR A 360 15.84 -6.70 -25.38
N SER A 361 16.26 -6.68 -26.66
CA SER A 361 17.26 -5.75 -27.17
C SER A 361 17.11 -5.50 -28.67
N GLN A 362 17.62 -4.35 -29.15
CA GLN A 362 17.77 -4.06 -30.57
C GLN A 362 19.12 -4.53 -31.14
N ASP A 363 20.09 -4.87 -30.30
CA ASP A 363 21.42 -5.31 -30.70
C ASP A 363 21.84 -6.52 -29.85
N GLU A 364 21.72 -7.69 -30.46
CA GLU A 364 22.05 -8.96 -29.84
C GLU A 364 23.54 -9.10 -29.49
N ILE A 365 24.43 -8.50 -30.29
CA ILE A 365 25.88 -8.59 -30.07
C ILE A 365 26.25 -7.78 -28.83
N GLU A 366 25.80 -6.52 -28.76
CA GLU A 366 26.02 -5.66 -27.59
C GLU A 366 25.34 -6.26 -26.34
N CYS A 367 24.15 -6.84 -26.50
CA CYS A 367 23.42 -7.51 -25.42
C CYS A 367 24.22 -8.66 -24.81
N ARG A 368 24.82 -9.54 -25.62
CA ARG A 368 25.65 -10.67 -25.14
C ARG A 368 26.94 -10.20 -24.47
N TYR A 369 27.48 -9.05 -24.88
CA TYR A 369 28.66 -8.45 -24.24
C TYR A 369 28.34 -7.89 -22.84
N ILE A 370 27.17 -7.27 -22.67
CA ILE A 370 26.66 -6.80 -21.37
C ILE A 370 26.32 -8.01 -20.49
N LEU A 371 25.49 -8.91 -21.00
CA LEU A 371 25.01 -10.12 -20.35
C LEU A 371 25.95 -11.32 -20.57
N SER A 372 27.24 -11.12 -20.29
CA SER A 372 28.21 -12.22 -20.30
C SER A 372 27.77 -13.36 -19.37
N LEU A 373 28.23 -14.59 -19.63
CA LEU A 373 27.90 -15.77 -18.81
C LEU A 373 28.07 -15.53 -17.31
N SER A 374 29.21 -14.95 -16.91
CA SER A 374 29.51 -14.65 -15.49
C SER A 374 28.58 -13.60 -14.88
N PHE A 375 28.03 -12.69 -15.68
CA PHE A 375 27.09 -11.67 -15.22
C PHE A 375 25.67 -12.24 -15.11
N MET A 376 25.27 -13.11 -16.04
CA MET A 376 24.02 -13.89 -15.95
C MET A 376 23.99 -14.75 -14.67
N GLU A 377 25.08 -15.44 -14.35
CA GLU A 377 25.20 -16.23 -13.11
C GLU A 377 25.05 -15.37 -11.85
N ARG A 378 25.63 -14.16 -11.85
CA ARG A 378 25.45 -13.20 -10.74
C ARG A 378 24.02 -12.71 -10.62
N ILE A 379 23.34 -12.46 -11.73
CA ILE A 379 21.91 -12.09 -11.74
C ILE A 379 21.06 -13.24 -11.16
N ILE A 380 21.33 -14.50 -11.53
CA ILE A 380 20.65 -15.68 -10.98
C ILE A 380 20.89 -15.76 -9.46
N ALA A 381 22.13 -15.57 -9.00
CA ALA A 381 22.43 -15.55 -7.58
C ALA A 381 21.68 -14.44 -6.83
N LEU A 382 21.61 -13.24 -7.41
CA LEU A 382 20.84 -12.12 -6.87
C LEU A 382 19.34 -12.44 -6.81
N ARG A 383 18.78 -13.11 -7.83
CA ARG A 383 17.38 -13.56 -7.88
C ARG A 383 17.06 -14.55 -6.77
N LYS A 384 17.96 -15.52 -6.52
CA LYS A 384 17.83 -16.49 -5.43
C LYS A 384 17.86 -15.80 -4.06
N LYS A 385 18.67 -14.75 -3.88
CA LYS A 385 18.78 -13.98 -2.65
C LYS A 385 17.57 -13.07 -2.38
N SER A 386 17.01 -12.43 -3.42
CA SER A 386 15.92 -11.46 -3.27
C SER A 386 14.58 -12.10 -2.87
N SER A 387 14.35 -13.38 -3.19
CA SER A 387 13.05 -14.09 -3.15
C SER A 387 11.93 -13.46 -4.02
N LEU A 388 11.97 -12.15 -4.25
CA LEU A 388 11.05 -11.37 -5.08
C LEU A 388 11.53 -11.27 -6.54
N PRO A 389 10.60 -11.23 -7.51
CA PRO A 389 10.95 -10.97 -8.90
C PRO A 389 11.42 -9.53 -9.08
N PHE A 390 12.43 -9.33 -9.92
CA PHE A 390 12.92 -7.99 -10.27
C PHE A 390 13.16 -7.84 -11.76
N SER A 391 12.95 -6.63 -12.26
CA SER A 391 13.28 -6.26 -13.64
C SER A 391 14.57 -5.46 -13.65
N MET A 392 15.36 -5.60 -14.71
CA MET A 392 16.52 -4.75 -14.96
C MET A 392 16.44 -4.08 -16.33
N SER A 393 17.09 -2.93 -16.42
CA SER A 393 17.19 -2.16 -17.66
C SER A 393 18.56 -1.50 -17.73
N PHE A 394 19.15 -1.52 -18.92
CA PHE A 394 20.42 -0.90 -19.26
C PHE A 394 20.15 0.22 -20.25
N VAL A 395 20.14 1.46 -19.76
CA VAL A 395 19.81 2.66 -20.56
C VAL A 395 20.71 3.80 -20.11
N ASN A 396 21.22 4.59 -21.07
CA ASN A 396 22.03 5.79 -20.80
C ASN A 396 23.22 5.54 -19.83
N SER A 397 23.95 4.42 -20.02
CA SER A 397 25.07 4.00 -19.16
C SER A 397 24.71 3.75 -17.69
N ASN A 398 23.43 3.58 -17.38
CA ASN A 398 22.94 3.21 -16.06
C ASN A 398 22.35 1.81 -16.08
N LEU A 399 22.56 1.07 -14.98
CA LEU A 399 21.80 -0.11 -14.64
C LEU A 399 20.69 0.30 -13.67
N TYR A 400 19.46 0.05 -14.11
CA TYR A 400 18.25 0.18 -13.32
C TYR A 400 17.80 -1.21 -12.87
N LEU A 401 17.46 -1.37 -11.60
CA LEU A 401 16.88 -2.58 -11.05
C LEU A 401 15.62 -2.22 -10.27
N ALA A 402 14.50 -2.83 -10.66
CA ALA A 402 13.18 -2.57 -10.09
C ALA A 402 12.67 -3.85 -9.41
N VAL A 403 12.59 -3.84 -8.08
CA VAL A 403 12.01 -4.93 -7.29
C VAL A 403 10.56 -4.58 -6.97
N SER A 404 9.62 -5.31 -7.52
CA SER A 404 8.18 -5.08 -7.30
C SER A 404 7.70 -5.81 -6.06
N TYR A 405 7.00 -5.11 -5.17
CA TYR A 405 6.31 -5.72 -4.03
C TYR A 405 5.13 -4.85 -3.56
N ASP A 406 4.17 -5.47 -2.89
CA ASP A 406 2.85 -4.92 -2.59
C ASP A 406 2.78 -4.12 -1.27
N ARG A 407 3.89 -4.03 -0.53
CA ARG A 407 3.95 -3.45 0.81
C ARG A 407 4.82 -2.19 0.86
N ASP A 408 4.79 -1.51 2.02
CA ASP A 408 5.65 -0.38 2.34
C ASP A 408 6.58 -0.78 3.48
N VAL A 409 7.80 -1.23 3.13
CA VAL A 409 8.74 -1.86 4.10
C VAL A 409 9.30 -0.87 5.11
N PHE A 410 9.41 0.41 4.75
CA PHE A 410 10.01 1.44 5.62
C PHE A 410 8.97 2.21 6.45
N ARG A 411 7.68 1.85 6.32
CA ARG A 411 6.60 2.50 7.08
C ARG A 411 6.14 1.64 8.26
N PRO A 412 6.14 2.20 9.49
CA PRO A 412 5.69 1.48 10.66
C PRO A 412 4.14 1.36 10.69
N PRO A 413 3.57 0.19 11.08
CA PRO A 413 2.13 0.10 11.28
C PRO A 413 1.67 0.89 12.52
N VAL A 414 0.94 1.99 12.34
CA VAL A 414 0.53 2.89 13.44
C VAL A 414 -0.37 2.25 14.50
N PHE A 415 -1.14 1.21 14.14
CA PHE A 415 -2.05 0.52 15.05
C PHE A 415 -1.38 -0.53 15.94
N PHE A 416 -0.21 -1.03 15.54
CA PHE A 416 0.48 -2.13 16.20
C PHE A 416 1.79 -1.65 16.84
N SER A 417 2.27 -2.40 17.84
CA SER A 417 3.56 -2.11 18.48
C SER A 417 4.70 -2.22 17.47
N GLN A 418 5.67 -1.32 17.57
CA GLN A 418 6.89 -1.34 16.74
C GLN A 418 8.06 -2.07 17.41
N ILE A 419 7.91 -2.48 18.68
CA ILE A 419 8.93 -3.23 19.41
C ILE A 419 8.86 -4.69 18.97
N ASN A 420 9.44 -4.98 17.80
CA ASN A 420 9.54 -6.31 17.24
C ASN A 420 10.90 -6.42 16.54
N PHE A 421 11.78 -7.26 17.08
CA PHE A 421 13.13 -7.45 16.54
C PHE A 421 13.10 -8.03 15.13
N ASP A 422 12.28 -9.04 14.86
CA ASP A 422 12.23 -9.73 13.58
C ASP A 422 11.87 -8.78 12.44
N ARG A 423 10.91 -7.86 12.65
CA ARG A 423 10.57 -6.83 11.64
C ARG A 423 11.70 -5.84 11.37
N ILE A 424 12.47 -5.50 12.40
CA ILE A 424 13.62 -4.60 12.27
C ILE A 424 14.80 -5.32 11.60
N LEU A 425 14.95 -6.61 11.86
CA LEU A 425 15.92 -7.48 11.19
C LEU A 425 15.60 -7.64 9.71
N GLU A 426 14.34 -7.91 9.34
CA GLU A 426 13.88 -7.95 7.93
C GLU A 426 14.24 -6.65 7.21
N MET A 427 13.98 -5.49 7.84
CA MET A 427 14.34 -4.19 7.26
C MET A 427 15.85 -3.97 7.12
N TYR A 428 16.66 -4.49 8.04
CA TYR A 428 18.12 -4.47 7.92
C TYR A 428 18.60 -5.38 6.79
N GLU A 429 18.04 -6.57 6.65
CA GLU A 429 18.34 -7.50 5.57
C GLU A 429 17.98 -6.92 4.20
N ASP A 430 16.85 -6.22 4.09
CA ASP A 430 16.46 -5.47 2.88
C ASP A 430 17.51 -4.40 2.53
N ILE A 431 17.88 -3.54 3.51
CA ILE A 431 18.89 -2.49 3.29
C ILE A 431 20.24 -3.11 2.90
N LEU A 432 20.63 -4.22 3.54
CA LEU A 432 21.86 -4.95 3.24
C LEU A 432 21.83 -5.56 1.82
N PHE A 433 20.67 -6.07 1.38
CA PHE A 433 20.47 -6.55 0.02
C PHE A 433 20.71 -5.42 -0.99
N TYR A 434 20.00 -4.28 -0.87
CA TYR A 434 20.12 -3.20 -1.85
C TYR A 434 21.50 -2.54 -1.87
N THR A 435 22.14 -2.39 -0.72
CA THR A 435 23.51 -1.85 -0.64
C THR A 435 24.57 -2.83 -1.14
N GLY A 436 24.29 -4.14 -1.09
CA GLY A 436 25.16 -5.20 -1.59
C GLY A 436 25.06 -5.46 -3.11
N ILE A 437 24.04 -4.93 -3.80
CA ILE A 437 23.83 -5.17 -5.25
C ILE A 437 25.08 -4.86 -6.06
N VAL A 438 25.80 -3.78 -5.75
CA VAL A 438 26.99 -3.38 -6.50
C VAL A 438 28.09 -4.44 -6.44
N ASP A 439 28.28 -5.06 -5.27
CA ASP A 439 29.27 -6.13 -5.08
C ASP A 439 28.77 -7.46 -5.65
N ASP A 440 27.50 -7.80 -5.40
CA ASP A 440 26.88 -9.05 -5.85
C ASP A 440 26.89 -9.15 -7.39
N LEU A 441 26.68 -8.01 -8.07
CA LEU A 441 26.77 -7.88 -9.53
C LEU A 441 28.18 -7.55 -10.02
N ASN A 442 29.12 -7.30 -9.11
CA ASN A 442 30.53 -7.04 -9.38
C ASN A 442 30.77 -5.85 -10.34
N LEU A 443 30.00 -4.78 -10.15
CA LEU A 443 29.99 -3.60 -11.02
C LEU A 443 31.19 -2.69 -10.81
N ASN A 444 31.92 -2.91 -9.72
CA ASN A 444 33.13 -2.19 -9.31
C ASN A 444 34.40 -2.64 -10.05
N LEU A 445 34.39 -3.80 -10.74
CA LEU A 445 35.54 -4.25 -11.51
C LEU A 445 35.66 -3.50 -12.84
N LYS A 446 36.60 -2.56 -12.92
CA LYS A 446 37.11 -2.03 -14.19
C LYS A 446 37.99 -3.10 -14.83
N ILE A 447 37.41 -3.91 -15.71
CA ILE A 447 38.17 -4.90 -16.51
C ILE A 447 38.93 -4.20 -17.64
N TRP A 448 38.61 -2.94 -17.92
CA TRP A 448 39.28 -2.08 -18.88
C TRP A 448 39.67 -0.79 -18.16
N GLY A 449 40.97 -0.55 -18.04
CA GLY A 449 41.51 0.71 -17.53
C GLY A 449 41.62 1.73 -18.66
N ASP A 450 41.35 2.98 -18.32
CA ASP A 450 42.05 4.12 -18.93
C ASP A 450 43.20 4.50 -18.00
#